data_AF-T2JVV1-F1
#
_entry.id   AF-T2JVV1-F1
#
_cell.length_a   1.000
_cell.length_b   1.000
_cell.length_c   1.000
_cell.angle_alpha   90.00
_cell.angle_beta   90.00
_cell.angle_gamma   90.00
#
_symmetry.space_group_name_H-M   'P 1'
#
loop_
_entity.id
_entity.type
_entity.pdbx_description
1 polymer ?
#
loop_
_entity_poly.entity_id
_entity_poly.type
_entity_poly.pdbx_seq_one_letter_code
_entity_poly.pdbx_strand_id
1 'polypeptide(L)'
;MIQQLSIFDLPVQDTPTKLRYPNPKKAKKFRDLADRMQSQIDNKLNPAIGQQRPTRRRARIAASMREDGEKLALIQAWLYAMADALDEGTLPRILSDISTKTQLSDLADFRDPKWRDDSIKRGLAVDGWASCLLRANIRT
;
A
#
# COMPACT_ATOMS: atom_id res chain seq x y z
N MET A 1 49.06 16.39 -22.23
CA MET A 1 47.67 16.81 -22.00
C MET A 1 47.17 15.99 -20.82
N ILE A 2 47.25 16.54 -19.61
CA ILE A 2 46.96 15.78 -18.37
C ILE A 2 45.48 15.95 -18.09
N GLN A 3 44.71 14.85 -18.19
CA GLN A 3 43.31 14.85 -17.81
C GLN A 3 43.22 14.90 -16.29
N GLN A 4 42.74 16.04 -15.79
CA GLN A 4 42.44 16.25 -14.38
C GLN A 4 41.18 15.45 -14.06
N LEU A 5 41.33 14.35 -13.32
CA LEU A 5 40.20 13.58 -12.80
C LEU A 5 39.43 14.47 -11.82
N SER A 6 38.22 14.88 -12.19
CA SER A 6 37.29 15.61 -11.33
C SER A 6 36.91 14.70 -10.15
N ILE A 7 37.44 15.00 -8.96
CA ILE A 7 37.09 14.33 -7.70
C ILE A 7 35.60 14.44 -7.31
N PHE A 8 34.79 15.12 -8.13
CA PHE A 8 33.39 15.43 -7.88
C PHE A 8 32.39 14.71 -8.79
N ASP A 9 32.82 13.83 -9.71
CA ASP A 9 31.92 12.93 -10.46
C ASP A 9 31.69 11.60 -9.72
N LEU A 10 31.44 11.69 -8.41
CA LEU A 10 30.93 10.52 -7.70
C LEU A 10 29.47 10.34 -8.12
N PRO A 11 29.05 9.15 -8.60
CA PRO A 11 27.63 8.86 -8.67
C PRO A 11 27.04 9.13 -7.29
N VAL A 12 25.84 9.69 -7.22
CA VAL A 12 25.07 9.78 -5.97
C VAL A 12 24.84 8.34 -5.52
N GLN A 13 25.80 7.80 -4.78
CA GLN A 13 25.66 6.56 -4.08
C GLN A 13 24.58 6.87 -3.05
N ASP A 14 23.44 6.19 -3.13
CA ASP A 14 22.45 6.11 -2.07
C ASP A 14 23.15 5.50 -0.84
N THR A 15 24.00 6.30 -0.20
CA THR A 15 24.73 5.89 0.99
C THR A 15 23.67 5.59 2.03
N PRO A 16 23.63 4.38 2.60
CA PRO A 16 22.71 4.08 3.67
C PRO A 16 23.15 4.90 4.88
N THR A 17 22.65 6.13 5.01
CA THR A 17 23.07 7.09 6.05
C THR A 17 22.59 6.68 7.45
N LYS A 18 22.04 5.47 7.62
CA LYS A 18 21.70 4.90 8.92
C LYS A 18 22.12 3.44 8.99
N LEU A 19 22.71 3.07 10.12
CA LEU A 19 22.84 1.68 10.56
C LEU A 19 21.49 0.98 10.38
N ARG A 20 21.49 -0.21 9.78
CA ARG A 20 20.29 -1.04 9.68
C ARG A 20 19.86 -1.37 11.10
N TYR A 21 18.70 -0.88 11.53
CA TYR A 21 18.14 -1.19 12.84
C TYR A 21 16.94 -2.11 12.64
N PRO A 22 17.09 -3.41 12.92
CA PRO A 22 15.97 -4.32 13.00
C PRO A 22 14.90 -3.78 13.95
N ASN A 23 13.64 -3.80 13.53
CA ASN A 23 12.51 -3.41 14.38
C ASN A 23 11.51 -4.56 14.52
N PRO A 24 11.79 -5.53 15.42
CA PRO A 24 10.98 -6.74 15.55
C PRO A 24 9.56 -6.44 16.06
N LYS A 25 9.37 -5.33 16.79
CA LYS A 25 8.04 -4.92 17.29
C LYS A 25 7.13 -4.50 16.14
N LYS A 26 7.64 -3.70 15.19
CA LYS A 26 6.87 -3.29 14.01
C LYS A 26 6.66 -4.46 13.06
N ALA A 27 7.68 -5.30 12.86
CA ALA A 27 7.57 -6.50 12.04
C ALA A 27 6.44 -7.42 12.53
N LYS A 28 6.39 -7.70 13.84
CA LYS A 28 5.32 -8.49 14.45
C LYS A 28 3.93 -7.87 14.22
N LYS A 29 3.80 -6.55 14.37
CA LYS A 29 2.51 -5.86 14.10
C LYS A 29 2.04 -6.05 12.66
N PHE A 30 2.96 -6.00 11.69
CA PHE A 30 2.60 -6.22 10.29
C PHE A 30 2.22 -7.67 10.01
N ARG A 31 2.92 -8.64 10.61
CA ARG A 31 2.53 -10.07 10.57
C ARG A 31 1.13 -10.28 11.18
N ASP A 32 0.89 -9.77 12.39
CA ASP A 32 -0.41 -9.87 13.05
C ASP A 32 -1.54 -9.25 12.20
N LEU A 33 -1.26 -8.15 11.50
CA LEU A 33 -2.23 -7.50 10.61
C LEU A 33 -2.49 -8.35 9.37
N ALA A 34 -1.43 -8.90 8.75
CA ALA A 34 -1.53 -9.77 7.60
C ALA A 34 -2.32 -11.06 7.93
N ASP A 35 -2.05 -11.68 9.08
CA ASP A 35 -2.73 -12.91 9.51
C ASP A 35 -4.23 -12.68 9.73
N ARG A 36 -4.60 -11.54 10.34
CA ARG A 36 -6.01 -11.16 10.54
C ARG A 36 -6.77 -10.98 9.22
N MET A 37 -6.08 -10.65 8.14
CA MET A 37 -6.68 -10.47 6.81
C MET A 37 -6.98 -11.79 6.09
N GLN A 38 -6.33 -12.90 6.47
CA GLN A 38 -6.47 -14.18 5.78
C GLN A 38 -7.94 -14.63 5.68
N SER A 39 -8.67 -14.57 6.79
CA SER A 39 -10.10 -14.93 6.80
C SER A 39 -10.95 -14.06 5.87
N GLN A 40 -10.61 -12.78 5.72
CA GLN A 40 -11.32 -11.87 4.81
C GLN A 40 -11.01 -12.21 3.35
N ILE A 41 -9.77 -12.57 3.05
CA ILE A 41 -9.31 -12.98 1.72
C ILE A 41 -10.02 -14.27 1.31
N ASP A 42 -10.01 -15.29 2.17
CA ASP A 42 -10.60 -16.59 1.88
C ASP A 42 -12.10 -16.46 1.56
N ASN A 43 -12.82 -15.65 2.36
CA ASN A 43 -14.24 -15.37 2.15
C ASN A 43 -14.51 -14.62 0.83
N LYS A 44 -13.58 -13.78 0.38
CA LYS A 44 -13.71 -12.98 -0.85
C LYS A 44 -13.33 -13.76 -2.10
N LEU A 45 -12.31 -14.61 -2.03
CA LEU A 45 -11.88 -15.49 -3.11
C LEU A 45 -12.87 -16.64 -3.34
N ASN A 46 -13.46 -17.16 -2.25
CA ASN A 46 -14.42 -18.26 -2.27
C ASN A 46 -15.79 -17.82 -1.72
N PRO A 47 -16.50 -16.89 -2.39
CA PRO A 47 -17.77 -16.40 -1.88
C PRO A 47 -18.86 -17.47 -2.04
N ALA A 48 -19.73 -17.61 -1.03
CA ALA A 48 -20.89 -18.52 -1.09
C ALA A 48 -21.82 -18.24 -2.28
N ILE A 49 -21.85 -17.00 -2.79
CA ILE A 49 -22.62 -16.62 -3.99
C ILE A 49 -22.10 -17.34 -5.25
N GLY A 50 -20.80 -17.64 -5.31
CA GLY A 50 -20.19 -18.37 -6.42
C GLY A 50 -20.55 -19.85 -6.45
N GLN A 51 -20.98 -20.43 -5.32
CA GLN A 51 -21.43 -21.82 -5.21
C GLN A 51 -22.92 -21.99 -5.52
N GLN A 52 -23.68 -20.90 -5.60
CA GLN A 52 -25.10 -20.91 -5.93
C GLN A 52 -25.31 -21.01 -7.44
N ARG A 53 -26.56 -21.26 -7.87
CA ARG A 53 -26.92 -21.36 -9.29
C ARG A 53 -26.36 -20.18 -10.10
N PRO A 54 -25.58 -20.43 -11.17
CA PRO A 54 -24.95 -19.37 -11.93
C PRO A 54 -26.01 -18.57 -12.69
N THR A 55 -26.17 -17.30 -12.30
CA THR A 55 -26.93 -16.30 -13.05
C THR A 55 -25.98 -15.15 -13.41
N ARG A 56 -26.30 -14.42 -14.49
CA ARG A 56 -25.45 -13.29 -14.96
C ARG A 56 -25.17 -12.27 -13.85
N ARG A 57 -26.16 -11.97 -13.00
CA ARG A 57 -26.00 -11.07 -11.86
C ARG A 57 -25.05 -11.66 -10.80
N ARG A 58 -25.24 -12.92 -10.42
CA ARG A 58 -24.41 -13.59 -9.40
C ARG A 58 -22.96 -13.77 -9.85
N ALA A 59 -22.75 -14.11 -11.12
CA ALA A 59 -21.42 -14.21 -11.71
C ALA A 59 -20.67 -12.87 -11.64
N ARG A 60 -21.33 -11.74 -11.91
CA ARG A 60 -20.74 -10.40 -11.75
C ARG A 60 -20.38 -10.10 -10.30
N ILE A 61 -21.26 -10.42 -9.36
CA ILE A 61 -20.99 -10.22 -7.93
C ILE A 61 -19.79 -11.06 -7.48
N ALA A 62 -19.75 -12.34 -7.86
CA ALA A 62 -18.63 -13.22 -7.53
C ALA A 62 -17.31 -12.73 -8.16
N ALA A 63 -17.34 -12.22 -9.39
CA ALA A 63 -16.16 -11.63 -10.04
C ALA A 63 -15.66 -10.40 -9.27
N SER A 64 -16.54 -9.46 -8.93
CA SER A 64 -16.17 -8.28 -8.13
C SER A 64 -15.64 -8.65 -6.74
N MET A 65 -16.24 -9.64 -6.07
CA MET A 65 -15.72 -10.14 -4.78
C MET A 65 -14.34 -10.77 -4.91
N ARG A 66 -14.07 -11.47 -6.03
CA ARG A 66 -12.77 -12.05 -6.30
C ARG A 66 -11.71 -10.98 -6.55
N GLU A 67 -12.03 -9.95 -7.33
CA GLU A 67 -11.15 -8.79 -7.54
C GLU A 67 -10.79 -8.12 -6.19
N ASP A 68 -11.77 -7.91 -5.31
CA ASP A 68 -11.51 -7.42 -3.94
C ASP A 68 -10.57 -8.35 -3.17
N GLY A 69 -10.78 -9.68 -3.27
CA GLY A 69 -9.98 -10.68 -2.59
C GLY A 69 -8.53 -10.71 -3.07
N GLU A 70 -8.31 -10.61 -4.38
CA GLU A 70 -6.99 -10.51 -5.00
C GLU A 70 -6.24 -9.26 -4.54
N LYS A 71 -6.93 -8.11 -4.46
CA LYS A 71 -6.36 -6.88 -3.89
C LYS A 71 -5.94 -7.06 -2.44
N LEU A 72 -6.78 -7.69 -1.62
CA LEU A 72 -6.45 -7.96 -0.22
C LEU A 72 -5.27 -8.92 -0.07
N ALA A 73 -5.17 -9.93 -0.93
CA ALA A 73 -4.04 -10.86 -0.97
C ALA A 73 -2.73 -10.16 -1.34
N LEU A 74 -2.77 -9.22 -2.29
CA LEU A 74 -1.62 -8.38 -2.64
C LEU A 74 -1.14 -7.55 -1.44
N ILE A 75 -2.07 -6.89 -0.73
CA ILE A 75 -1.75 -6.10 0.46
C ILE A 75 -1.15 -6.98 1.56
N GLN A 76 -1.68 -8.19 1.76
CA GLN A 76 -1.14 -9.16 2.71
C GLN A 76 0.30 -9.54 2.36
N ALA A 77 0.59 -9.82 1.09
CA ALA A 77 1.94 -10.13 0.62
C ALA A 77 2.92 -8.97 0.88
N TRP A 78 2.48 -7.73 0.66
CA TRP A 78 3.28 -6.54 0.98
C TRP A 78 3.55 -6.40 2.46
N LEU A 79 2.56 -6.68 3.33
CA LEU A 79 2.75 -6.65 4.77
C LEU A 79 3.78 -7.68 5.25
N TYR A 80 3.77 -8.90 4.68
CA TYR A 80 4.80 -9.89 4.99
C TYR A 80 6.18 -9.45 4.49
N ALA A 81 6.29 -8.98 3.26
CA ALA A 81 7.56 -8.48 2.71
C ALA A 81 8.12 -7.29 3.54
N MET A 82 7.25 -6.38 4.01
CA MET A 82 7.64 -5.29 4.90
C MET A 82 8.06 -5.80 6.29
N ALA A 83 7.42 -6.83 6.82
CA ALA A 83 7.81 -7.44 8.08
C ALA A 83 9.20 -8.08 8.00
N ASP A 84 9.46 -8.82 6.92
CA ASP A 84 10.76 -9.46 6.69
C ASP A 84 11.86 -8.42 6.47
N ALA A 85 11.58 -7.37 5.67
CA ALA A 85 12.51 -6.25 5.49
C ALA A 85 12.77 -5.45 6.79
N LEU A 86 11.82 -5.43 7.73
CA LEU A 86 12.02 -4.83 9.05
C LEU A 86 12.86 -5.69 9.99
N ASP A 87 12.76 -7.01 9.89
CA ASP A 87 13.60 -7.94 10.64
C ASP A 87 15.05 -7.88 10.13
N GLU A 88 15.25 -7.75 8.82
CA GLU A 88 16.57 -7.55 8.20
C GLU A 88 17.13 -6.12 8.34
N GLY A 89 16.27 -5.16 8.69
CA GLY A 89 16.61 -3.73 8.72
C GLY A 89 16.86 -3.12 7.34
N THR A 90 16.34 -3.73 6.28
CA THR A 90 16.46 -3.32 4.86
C THR A 90 15.27 -2.49 4.36
N LEU A 91 14.24 -2.27 5.20
CA LEU A 91 13.04 -1.54 4.79
C LEU A 91 13.37 -0.11 4.32
N PRO A 92 13.03 0.26 3.06
CA PRO A 92 13.20 1.61 2.55
C PRO A 92 12.48 2.66 3.41
N ARG A 93 13.09 3.83 3.57
CA ARG A 93 12.53 4.92 4.40
C ARG A 93 11.12 5.33 3.96
N ILE A 94 10.87 5.39 2.65
CA ILE A 94 9.56 5.77 2.09
C ILE A 94 8.45 4.83 2.59
N LEU A 95 8.76 3.55 2.79
CA LEU A 95 7.82 2.56 3.31
C LEU A 95 7.76 2.53 4.84
N SER A 96 8.72 3.13 5.53
CA SER A 96 8.78 3.15 7.01
C SER A 96 7.70 4.04 7.67
N ASP A 97 7.18 5.00 6.91
CA ASP A 97 6.11 5.92 7.32
C ASP A 97 4.71 5.30 7.11
N ILE A 98 4.63 4.21 6.33
CA ILE A 98 3.39 3.46 6.15
C ILE A 98 3.11 2.69 7.44
N SER A 99 1.96 2.98 8.05
CA SER A 99 1.57 2.40 9.33
C SER A 99 0.19 1.75 9.30
N THR A 100 -0.60 2.01 8.27
CA THR A 100 -2.00 1.59 8.19
C THR A 100 -2.31 0.77 6.94
N LYS A 101 -3.27 -0.16 7.07
CA LYS A 101 -3.80 -0.94 5.94
C LYS A 101 -4.37 -0.04 4.83
N THR A 102 -5.01 1.08 5.21
CA THR A 102 -5.62 2.03 4.27
C THR A 102 -4.58 2.63 3.33
N GLN A 103 -3.43 3.06 3.85
CA GLN A 103 -2.32 3.58 3.03
C GLN A 103 -1.81 2.55 2.01
N LEU A 104 -1.73 1.27 2.40
CA LEU A 104 -1.36 0.19 1.46
C LEU A 104 -2.45 -0.11 0.43
N SER A 105 -3.73 0.04 0.82
CA SER A 105 -4.85 -0.07 -0.11
C SER A 105 -4.80 1.03 -1.16
N ASP A 106 -4.57 2.28 -0.74
CA ASP A 106 -4.43 3.42 -1.65
C ASP A 106 -3.24 3.20 -2.61
N LEU A 107 -2.13 2.69 -2.09
CA LEU A 107 -0.96 2.31 -2.91
C LEU A 107 -1.28 1.20 -3.92
N ALA A 108 -2.08 0.20 -3.52
CA ALA A 108 -2.53 -0.86 -4.42
C ALA A 108 -3.45 -0.32 -5.53
N ASP A 109 -4.29 0.66 -5.21
CA ASP A 109 -5.14 1.31 -6.20
C ASP A 109 -4.34 2.22 -7.14
N PHE A 110 -3.27 2.89 -6.67
CA PHE A 110 -2.36 3.65 -7.54
C PHE A 110 -1.62 2.78 -8.56
N ARG A 111 -1.36 1.52 -8.21
CA ARG A 111 -0.74 0.55 -9.11
C ARG A 111 -1.70 0.06 -10.21
N ASP A 112 -3.01 0.11 -9.99
CA ASP A 112 -3.99 -0.42 -10.93
C ASP A 112 -3.99 0.40 -12.24
N PRO A 113 -3.80 -0.22 -13.43
CA PRO A 113 -3.79 0.49 -14.71
C PRO A 113 -5.11 1.19 -15.04
N LYS A 114 -6.21 0.87 -14.33
CA LYS A 114 -7.50 1.56 -14.46
C LYS A 114 -7.58 2.86 -13.66
N TRP A 115 -6.53 3.23 -12.94
CA TRP A 115 -6.47 4.46 -12.16
C TRP A 115 -6.58 5.69 -13.07
N ARG A 116 -7.53 6.59 -12.76
CA ARG A 116 -7.82 7.82 -13.52
C ARG A 116 -7.65 9.03 -12.61
N ASP A 117 -7.32 10.19 -13.19
CA ASP A 117 -7.12 11.47 -12.48
C ASP A 117 -8.25 11.86 -11.53
N ASP A 118 -9.51 11.50 -11.81
CA ASP A 118 -10.63 11.75 -10.90
C ASP A 118 -10.54 10.99 -9.56
N SER A 119 -9.67 10.00 -9.48
CA SER A 119 -9.37 9.25 -8.25
C SER A 119 -8.35 10.00 -7.36
N ILE A 120 -7.51 10.87 -7.95
CA ILE A 120 -6.61 11.78 -7.22
C ILE A 120 -7.42 12.69 -6.31
N LYS A 121 -8.53 13.23 -6.83
CA LYS A 121 -9.44 14.11 -6.07
C LYS A 121 -10.02 13.40 -4.85
N ARG A 122 -10.22 12.07 -4.88
CA ARG A 122 -10.74 11.33 -3.72
C ARG A 122 -9.68 11.03 -2.66
N GLY A 123 -8.46 10.70 -3.08
CA GLY A 123 -7.35 10.41 -2.16
C GLY A 123 -6.80 11.66 -1.46
N LEU A 124 -6.69 12.79 -2.18
CA LEU A 124 -6.20 14.06 -1.63
C LEU A 124 -7.30 14.94 -1.01
N ALA A 125 -8.59 14.72 -1.29
CA ALA A 125 -9.67 15.46 -0.63
C ALA A 125 -9.98 14.95 0.79
N VAL A 126 -9.30 13.90 1.28
CA VAL A 126 -9.34 13.50 2.70
C VAL A 126 -8.45 14.40 3.55
N ASP A 127 -8.01 15.52 3.02
CA ASP A 127 -7.45 16.53 3.86
C ASP A 127 -8.55 17.36 4.55
N GLY A 128 -8.72 17.12 5.84
CA GLY A 128 -9.59 17.90 6.72
C GLY A 128 -9.34 19.41 6.67
N TRP A 129 -8.23 19.89 6.09
CA TRP A 129 -7.98 21.33 5.92
C TRP A 129 -9.02 22.01 5.02
N ALA A 130 -9.50 21.36 3.96
CA ALA A 130 -10.53 21.94 3.08
C ALA A 130 -11.88 22.08 3.81
N SER A 131 -12.26 21.09 4.63
CA SER A 131 -13.43 21.18 5.52
C SER A 131 -13.24 22.21 6.64
N CYS A 132 -12.03 22.37 7.18
CA CYS A 132 -11.71 23.39 8.19
C CYS A 132 -11.79 24.81 7.62
N LEU A 133 -11.37 25.04 6.38
CA LEU A 133 -11.51 26.34 5.71
C LEU A 133 -12.98 26.67 5.41
N LEU A 134 -13.74 25.69 4.93
CA LEU A 134 -15.19 25.84 4.73
C LEU A 134 -15.92 26.13 6.05
N ARG A 135 -15.55 25.46 7.16
CA ARG A 135 -16.08 25.75 8.50
C ARG A 135 -15.66 27.12 9.03
N ALA A 136 -14.46 27.58 8.69
CA ALA A 136 -13.96 28.90 9.08
C ALA A 136 -14.57 30.05 8.24
N ASN A 137 -15.41 29.74 7.25
CA ASN A 137 -16.04 30.70 6.32
C ASN A 137 -15.02 31.65 5.65
N ILE A 138 -13.79 31.18 5.47
CA ILE A 138 -12.75 31.89 4.74
C ILE A 138 -12.94 31.52 3.28
N ARG A 139 -13.50 32.44 2.49
CA ARG A 139 -13.64 32.26 1.04
C ARG A 139 -12.25 32.33 0.41
N THR A 140 -11.87 31.29 -0.32
CA THR A 140 -10.77 31.34 -1.31
C THR A 140 -11.19 32.15 -2.51
#